data_AF-A0A2D5VFG6-F1
#
_entry.id   AF-A0A2D5VFG6-F1
#
_cell.length_a   1.000
_cell.length_b   1.000
_cell.length_c   1.000
_cell.angle_alpha   90.00
_cell.angle_beta   90.00
_cell.angle_gamma   90.00
#
_symmetry.space_group_name_H-M   'P 1'
#
loop_
_entity.id
_entity.type
_entity.pdbx_description
1 polymer ?
#
loop_
_entity_poly.entity_id
_entity_poly.type
_entity_poly.pdbx_seq_one_letter_code
_entity_poly.pdbx_strand_id
1 'polypeptide(L)'
;MEEHLCQELKPKSAIILDNDGVGLKEEVNRMANYNGHPVIFRPLYLPDLNPIEKVFAILKKKPCLVAKGTTIDQIIKSYGLCLEDYSRPPEK
;
A
#
# COMPACT_ATOMS: atom_id res chain seq x y z
N MET A 1 -9.05 0.48 -9.75
CA MET A 1 -9.30 -0.25 -8.49
C MET A 1 -9.96 -1.58 -8.78
N GLU A 2 -11.14 -1.58 -9.38
CA GLU A 2 -11.95 -2.78 -9.64
C GLU A 2 -11.24 -3.85 -10.49
N GLU A 3 -10.66 -3.45 -11.63
CA GLU A 3 -10.04 -4.39 -12.58
C GLU A 3 -8.72 -5.02 -12.11
N HIS A 4 -8.08 -4.50 -11.06
CA HIS A 4 -6.74 -4.92 -10.67
C HIS A 4 -6.62 -5.12 -9.15
N LEU A 5 -6.92 -4.09 -8.36
CA LEU A 5 -6.69 -4.11 -6.91
C LEU A 5 -7.67 -4.99 -6.16
N CYS A 6 -8.97 -4.98 -6.53
CA CYS A 6 -9.96 -5.80 -5.85
C CYS A 6 -9.73 -7.30 -6.05
N GLN A 7 -9.14 -7.70 -7.19
CA GLN A 7 -8.86 -9.10 -7.52
C GLN A 7 -7.75 -9.71 -6.64
N GLU A 8 -6.84 -8.86 -6.14
CA GLU A 8 -5.73 -9.27 -5.27
C GLU A 8 -6.13 -9.34 -3.78
N LEU A 9 -7.33 -8.88 -3.42
CA LEU A 9 -7.78 -8.86 -2.04
C LEU A 9 -8.30 -10.22 -1.60
N LYS A 10 -8.03 -10.56 -0.33
CA LYS A 10 -8.63 -11.75 0.28
C LYS A 10 -10.15 -11.58 0.38
N PRO A 11 -10.94 -12.64 0.14
CA PRO A 11 -12.39 -12.55 0.27
C PRO A 11 -12.82 -11.97 1.62
N LYS A 12 -13.77 -11.02 1.61
CA LYS A 12 -14.33 -10.37 2.80
C LYS A 12 -13.31 -9.58 3.64
N SER A 13 -12.18 -9.17 3.07
CA SER A 13 -11.25 -8.25 3.75
C SER A 13 -11.79 -6.83 3.81
N ALA A 14 -11.36 -6.05 4.82
CA ALA A 14 -11.60 -4.61 4.88
C ALA A 14 -10.45 -3.84 4.22
N ILE A 15 -10.78 -2.71 3.59
CA ILE A 15 -9.80 -1.78 3.03
C ILE A 15 -9.68 -0.60 3.98
N ILE A 16 -8.45 -0.27 4.40
CA ILE A 16 -8.17 0.89 5.25
C ILE A 16 -7.50 1.95 4.38
N LEU A 17 -8.07 3.15 4.33
CA LEU A 17 -7.54 4.28 3.55
C LEU A 17 -7.42 5.53 4.40
N ASP A 18 -6.43 6.35 4.10
CA ASP A 18 -6.30 7.68 4.71
C ASP A 18 -7.45 8.60 4.27
N ASN A 19 -7.69 9.65 5.05
CA ASN A 19 -8.85 10.54 4.88
C ASN A 19 -8.67 11.57 3.75
N ASP A 20 -7.65 11.38 2.92
CA ASP A 20 -6.96 12.42 2.19
C ASP A 20 -7.58 12.57 0.79
N GLY A 21 -8.66 13.35 0.72
CA GLY A 21 -9.36 13.67 -0.53
C GLY A 21 -10.83 13.28 -0.50
N VAL A 22 -11.72 14.27 -0.37
CA VAL A 22 -13.17 14.06 -0.26
C VAL A 22 -13.78 13.44 -1.52
N GLY A 23 -13.28 13.83 -2.71
CA GLY A 23 -13.86 13.41 -3.99
C GLY A 23 -13.69 11.94 -4.35
N LEU A 24 -12.64 11.26 -3.85
CA LEU A 24 -12.40 9.84 -4.17
C LEU A 24 -13.15 8.88 -3.24
N LYS A 25 -13.67 9.36 -2.10
CA LYS A 25 -14.25 8.47 -1.06
C LYS A 25 -15.51 7.77 -1.53
N GLU A 26 -16.38 8.49 -2.23
CA GLU A 26 -17.66 7.94 -2.69
C GLU A 26 -17.45 6.86 -3.76
N GLU A 27 -16.59 7.14 -4.73
CA GLU A 27 -16.27 6.20 -5.80
C GLU A 27 -15.54 4.95 -5.27
N VAL A 28 -14.54 5.13 -4.40
CA VAL A 28 -13.82 4.01 -3.79
C VAL A 28 -14.73 3.18 -2.91
N ASN A 29 -15.60 3.81 -2.10
CA ASN A 29 -16.62 3.10 -1.33
C ASN A 29 -17.53 2.27 -2.24
N ARG A 30 -18.05 2.87 -3.31
CA ARG A 30 -18.96 2.20 -4.24
C ARG A 30 -18.31 0.96 -4.86
N MET A 31 -17.11 1.11 -5.42
CA MET A 31 -16.37 0.00 -6.05
C MET A 31 -15.99 -1.09 -5.04
N ALA A 32 -15.48 -0.71 -3.86
CA ALA A 32 -15.05 -1.68 -2.85
C ALA A 32 -16.22 -2.47 -2.28
N ASN A 33 -17.31 -1.79 -1.90
CA ASN A 33 -18.49 -2.45 -1.34
C ASN A 33 -19.17 -3.35 -2.37
N TYR A 34 -19.22 -2.94 -3.65
CA TYR A 34 -19.71 -3.80 -4.74
C TYR A 34 -18.92 -5.12 -4.83
N ASN A 35 -17.60 -5.05 -4.59
CA ASN A 35 -16.71 -6.22 -4.56
C ASN A 35 -16.66 -6.93 -3.18
N GLY A 36 -17.51 -6.56 -2.23
CA GLY A 36 -17.61 -7.22 -0.92
C GLY A 36 -16.54 -6.80 0.09
N HIS A 37 -15.89 -5.66 -0.12
CA HIS A 37 -14.85 -5.11 0.75
C HIS A 37 -15.30 -3.81 1.40
N PRO A 38 -15.62 -3.80 2.72
CA PRO A 38 -15.95 -2.56 3.41
C PRO A 38 -14.71 -1.65 3.49
N VAL A 39 -14.92 -0.35 3.32
CA VAL A 39 -13.85 0.66 3.41
C VAL A 39 -13.94 1.38 4.75
N ILE A 40 -12.79 1.50 5.41
CA ILE A 40 -12.61 2.23 6.66
C ILE A 40 -11.70 3.43 6.37
N PHE A 41 -12.26 4.63 6.42
CA PHE A 41 -11.48 5.86 6.35
C PHE A 41 -10.93 6.19 7.72
N ARG A 42 -9.63 6.46 7.78
CA ARG A 42 -8.96 6.78 9.04
C ARG A 42 -9.37 8.19 9.50
N PRO A 43 -9.48 8.42 10.82
CA PRO A 43 -9.70 9.77 11.35
C PRO A 43 -8.49 10.66 11.03
N LEU A 44 -8.74 11.97 10.92
CA LEU A 44 -7.70 12.95 10.63
C LEU A 44 -6.64 12.93 11.76
N TYR A 45 -5.36 12.90 11.38
CA TYR A 45 -4.18 13.01 12.26
C TYR A 45 -3.84 11.81 13.19
N LEU A 46 -3.74 10.58 12.66
CA LEU A 46 -3.10 9.46 13.38
C LEU A 46 -2.08 8.70 12.51
N PRO A 47 -1.03 9.30 11.92
CA PRO A 47 -0.13 8.62 10.99
C PRO A 47 0.43 7.29 11.53
N ASP A 48 0.78 7.24 12.82
CA ASP A 48 1.39 6.06 13.47
C ASP A 48 0.50 4.81 13.53
N LEU A 49 -0.81 4.94 13.27
CA LEU A 49 -1.76 3.81 13.27
C LEU A 49 -1.94 3.16 11.88
N ASN A 50 -1.17 3.54 10.84
CA ASN A 50 -1.21 2.84 9.56
C ASN A 50 -0.03 1.86 9.46
N PRO A 51 -0.26 0.53 9.47
CA PRO A 51 0.81 -0.45 9.34
C PRO A 51 1.73 -0.24 8.12
N ILE A 52 1.22 0.40 7.06
CA ILE A 52 2.01 0.70 5.85
C ILE A 52 3.17 1.69 6.12
N GLU A 53 3.09 2.52 7.16
CA GLU A 53 4.15 3.49 7.48
C GLU A 53 5.49 2.81 7.77
N LYS A 54 5.46 1.61 8.38
CA LYS A 54 6.68 0.81 8.60
C LYS A 54 7.30 0.40 7.26
N VAL A 55 6.48 0.02 6.29
CA VAL A 55 6.95 -0.35 4.94
C VAL A 55 7.50 0.88 4.23
N PHE A 56 6.80 2.02 4.27
CA PHE A 56 7.30 3.25 3.68
C PHE A 56 8.60 3.75 4.32
N ALA A 57 8.78 3.60 5.63
CA ALA A 57 10.04 3.93 6.29
C ALA A 57 11.21 3.08 5.76
N ILE A 58 10.98 1.80 5.45
CA ILE A 58 12.00 0.93 4.83
C ILE A 58 12.30 1.40 3.40
N LEU A 59 11.26 1.64 2.59
CA LEU A 59 11.43 2.05 1.20
C LEU A 59 12.15 3.41 1.08
N LYS A 60 11.75 4.40 1.88
CA LYS A 60 12.36 5.75 1.88
C LYS A 60 13.85 5.74 2.24
N LYS A 61 14.32 4.75 3.00
CA LYS A 61 15.75 4.62 3.33
C LYS A 61 16.59 4.14 2.16
N LYS A 62 16.02 3.39 1.20
CA LYS A 62 16.83 2.75 0.14
C LYS A 62 17.59 3.73 -0.75
N PRO A 63 17.00 4.81 -1.29
CA PRO A 63 17.75 5.79 -2.08
C PRO A 63 18.93 6.42 -1.34
N CYS A 64 18.87 6.50 0.00
CA CYS A 64 19.95 7.03 0.81
C CYS A 64 21.13 6.05 0.97
N LEU A 65 20.93 4.77 0.63
CA LEU A 65 21.88 3.68 0.85
C LEU A 65 22.49 3.12 -0.46
N VAL A 66 22.05 3.61 -1.62
CA VAL A 66 22.60 3.17 -2.92
C VAL A 66 23.89 3.90 -3.27
N ALA A 67 24.76 3.25 -4.05
CA ALA A 67 26.00 3.84 -4.52
C ALA A 67 25.75 5.04 -5.46
N LYS A 68 26.68 6.00 -5.48
CA LYS A 68 26.65 7.09 -6.46
C LYS A 68 26.70 6.52 -7.88
N GLY A 69 25.84 7.02 -8.76
CA GLY A 69 25.72 6.54 -10.15
C GLY A 69 24.66 5.46 -10.37
N THR A 70 23.96 5.02 -9.32
CA THR A 70 22.78 4.15 -9.45
C THR A 70 21.67 4.86 -10.20
N THR A 71 21.07 4.22 -11.19
CA THR A 71 19.97 4.81 -11.97
C THR A 71 18.64 4.73 -11.24
N ILE A 72 17.67 5.56 -11.64
CA ILE A 72 16.31 5.51 -11.11
C ILE A 72 15.67 4.14 -11.34
N ASP A 73 15.88 3.52 -12.50
CA ASP A 73 15.35 2.19 -12.82
C ASP A 73 15.87 1.11 -11.87
N GLN A 74 17.15 1.18 -11.50
CA GLN A 74 17.74 0.26 -10.53
C GLN A 74 17.12 0.45 -9.14
N ILE A 75 16.85 1.69 -8.75
CA ILE A 75 16.16 1.99 -7.49
C ILE A 75 14.74 1.45 -7.51
N ILE A 76 13.97 1.68 -8.58
CA ILE A 76 12.61 1.15 -8.75
C ILE A 76 12.60 -0.38 -8.69
N LYS A 77 13.51 -1.03 -9.41
CA LYS A 77 13.66 -2.49 -9.39
C LYS A 77 13.97 -3.01 -7.98
N SER A 78 14.78 -2.29 -7.21
CA SER A 78 15.11 -2.63 -5.82
C SER A 78 13.92 -2.51 -4.86
N TYR A 79 12.93 -1.68 -5.18
CA TYR A 79 11.68 -1.61 -4.42
C TYR A 79 10.81 -2.83 -4.68
N GLY A 80 10.69 -3.28 -5.94
CA GLY A 80 9.94 -4.50 -6.29
C GLY A 80 10.43 -5.71 -5.50
N LEU A 81 11.74 -5.97 -5.53
CA LEU A 81 12.37 -7.05 -4.77
C LEU A 81 12.10 -6.95 -3.26
N CYS A 82 12.12 -5.73 -2.71
CA CYS A 82 11.82 -5.50 -1.29
C CYS A 82 10.42 -5.93 -0.89
N LEU A 83 9.46 -5.63 -1.75
CA LEU A 83 8.05 -5.84 -1.50
C LEU A 83 7.72 -7.32 -1.67
N GLU A 84 8.32 -7.99 -2.67
CA GLU A 84 8.23 -9.44 -2.84
C GLU A 84 8.72 -10.18 -1.59
N ASP A 85 9.88 -9.80 -1.04
CA ASP A 85 10.41 -10.38 0.20
C ASP A 85 9.50 -10.13 1.41
N TYR A 86 8.94 -8.91 1.53
CA TYR A 86 8.03 -8.56 2.64
C TYR A 86 6.69 -9.29 2.57
N SER A 87 6.19 -9.55 1.36
CA SER A 87 4.94 -10.26 1.13
C SER A 87 5.06 -11.77 1.27
N ARG A 88 6.29 -12.31 1.38
CA ARG A 88 6.53 -13.74 1.54
C ARG A 88 6.09 -14.20 2.94
N PRO A 89 5.28 -15.27 3.05
CA PRO A 89 4.95 -15.82 4.36
C PRO A 89 6.22 -16.34 5.05
N PRO A 90 6.33 -16.22 6.39
CA PRO A 90 7.47 -16.78 7.12
C PRO A 90 7.54 -18.30 6.89
N GLU A 91 8.75 -18.81 6.66
CA GLU A 91 8.98 -20.26 6.57
C GLU A 91 8.58 -20.91 7.92
N LYS A 92 7.85 -22.03 7.83
CA LYS A 92 7.28 -22.75 8.98
C LYS A 92 8.35 -23.46 9.81
#